data_AF-A0A955IHE9-F1
#
_entry.id   AF-A0A955IHE9-F1
#
_cell.length_a   1.000
_cell.length_b   1.000
_cell.length_c   1.000
_cell.angle_alpha   90.00
_cell.angle_beta   90.00
_cell.angle_gamma   90.00
#
_symmetry.space_group_name_H-M   'P 1'
#
loop_
_entity.id
_entity.type
_entity.pdbx_description
1 polymer ?
#
loop_
_entity_poly.entity_id
_entity_poly.type
_entity_poly.pdbx_seq_one_letter_code
_entity_poly.pdbx_strand_id
1 'polypeptide(L)' 'EKYYEIKMTDVLVSGIRPGGSAQGGETLPLEEVSFNYAKIEWNYIQLDHNTGAVAGNFAKWWDLKTNTGG' A
#
# COMPACT_ATOMS: atom_id res chain seq x y z
N GLU A 1 15.83 -3.53 2.46
CA GLU A 1 15.34 -2.62 3.52
C GLU A 1 13.93 -2.15 3.17
N LYS A 2 12.99 -2.21 4.12
CA LYS A 2 11.65 -1.65 3.91
C LYS A 2 11.76 -0.13 4.02
N TYR A 3 11.29 0.60 3.01
CA TYR A 3 11.27 2.08 3.02
C TYR A 3 9.87 2.65 3.20
N TYR A 4 8.84 1.86 2.89
CA TYR A 4 7.45 2.26 3.03
C TYR A 4 6.57 1.05 3.31
N GLU A 5 5.65 1.20 4.26
CA GLU A 5 4.66 0.19 4.59
C GLU A 5 3.27 0.85 4.67
N ILE A 6 2.30 0.19 4.05
CA ILE A 6 0.88 0.56 4.12
C ILE A 6 0.15 -0.57 4.82
N LYS A 7 -0.51 -0.25 5.93
CA LYS A 7 -1.35 -1.20 6.66
C LYS A 7 -2.80 -0.75 6.57
N MET A 8 -3.64 -1.60 5.99
CA MET A 8 -5.08 -1.40 5.91
C MET A 8 -5.77 -2.32 6.93
N THR A 9 -6.77 -1.81 7.65
CA THR A 9 -7.53 -2.57 8.65
C THR A 9 -9.01 -2.57 8.30
N ASP A 10 -9.66 -3.72 8.53
CA ASP A 10 -11.05 -4.01 8.14
C ASP A 10 -11.26 -3.77 6.65
N VAL A 11 -10.74 -4.71 5.86
CA VAL A 11 -10.55 -4.58 4.42
C VAL A 11 -11.52 -5.50 3.68
N LEU A 12 -12.16 -4.96 2.65
CA LEU A 12 -13.01 -5.67 1.71
C LEU A 12 -12.40 -5.60 0.32
N VAL A 13 -12.41 -6.72 -0.41
CA VAL A 13 -12.13 -6.72 -1.85
C VAL A 13 -13.33 -6.09 -2.54
N SER A 14 -13.15 -4.90 -3.12
CA SER A 14 -14.22 -4.14 -3.76
C SER A 14 -14.30 -4.37 -5.26
N GLY A 15 -13.26 -4.95 -5.86
CA GLY A 15 -13.24 -5.28 -7.28
C GLY A 15 -12.07 -6.17 -7.64
N ILE A 16 -12.28 -6.99 -8.66
CA ILE A 16 -11.26 -7.85 -9.28
C ILE A 16 -11.43 -7.72 -10.79
N ARG A 17 -10.34 -7.41 -11.50
CA ARG A 17 -10.29 -7.29 -12.95
C ARG A 17 -9.09 -8.09 -13.49
N PRO A 18 -9.29 -9.38 -13.82
CA PRO A 18 -8.26 -10.15 -14.49
C PRO A 18 -8.09 -9.66 -15.93
N GLY A 19 -6.85 -9.55 -16.38
CA GLY A 19 -6.46 -9.08 -17.71
C GLY A 19 -5.43 -10.01 -18.35
N GLY A 20 -5.64 -10.34 -19.62
CA GLY A 20 -4.68 -11.11 -20.40
C GLY A 20 -5.07 -11.14 -21.86
N SER A 21 -4.11 -10.87 -22.75
CA SER A 21 -4.31 -10.93 -24.18
C SER A 21 -3.18 -11.69 -24.84
N ALA A 22 -3.51 -12.67 -25.69
CA ALA A 22 -2.53 -13.43 -26.47
C ALA A 22 -1.78 -12.55 -27.49
N GLN A 23 -2.33 -11.37 -27.83
CA GLN A 23 -1.67 -10.36 -28.67
C GLN A 23 -1.32 -9.08 -27.88
N GLY A 24 -1.38 -9.13 -26.55
CA GLY A 24 -1.05 -8.00 -25.68
C GLY A 24 0.45 -7.73 -25.62
N GLY A 25 0.83 -6.51 -25.21
CA GLY A 25 2.22 -6.14 -24.99
C GLY A 25 2.81 -6.69 -23.68
N GLU A 26 1.97 -7.21 -22.78
CA GLU A 26 2.43 -7.81 -21.53
C GLU A 26 2.92 -9.25 -21.77
N THR A 27 4.07 -9.59 -21.19
CA THR A 27 4.65 -10.94 -21.32
C THR A 27 3.90 -11.99 -20.48
N LEU A 28 3.16 -11.55 -19.45
CA LEU A 28 2.39 -12.39 -18.55
C LEU A 28 1.01 -11.75 -18.28
N PRO A 29 -0.03 -12.54 -17.98
CA PRO A 29 -1.33 -12.02 -17.54
C PRO A 29 -1.18 -11.18 -16.27
N LEU A 30 -2.02 -10.14 -16.14
CA LEU A 30 -2.06 -9.24 -15.01
C LEU A 30 -3.45 -9.25 -14.37
N GLU A 31 -3.55 -8.86 -13.11
CA GLU A 31 -4.83 -8.69 -12.43
C GLU A 31 -4.80 -7.42 -11.59
N GLU A 32 -5.88 -6.64 -11.66
CA GLU A 32 -6.11 -5.51 -10.78
C GLU A 32 -7.08 -5.92 -9.67
N VAL A 33 -6.69 -5.68 -8.42
CA VAL A 33 -7.53 -5.92 -7.24
C VAL A 33 -7.70 -4.60 -6.48
N SER A 34 -8.95 -4.24 -6.20
CA SER A 34 -9.31 -3.03 -5.46
C SER A 34 -9.74 -3.38 -4.03
N PHE A 35 -9.32 -2.55 -3.07
CA PHE A 35 -9.62 -2.72 -1.65
C PHE A 35 -10.33 -1.50 -1.08
N ASN A 36 -11.46 -1.72 -0.42
CA ASN A 36 -12.05 -0.76 0.51
C ASN A 36 -11.54 -1.07 1.93
N TYR A 37 -11.34 -0.06 2.76
CA TYR A 37 -10.81 -0.22 4.12
C TYR A 37 -11.48 0.75 5.10
N ALA A 38 -11.50 0.39 6.38
CA ALA A 38 -11.99 1.28 7.44
C ALA A 38 -10.90 2.21 7.98
N LYS A 39 -9.66 1.72 8.08
CA LYS A 39 -8.52 2.48 8.58
C LYS A 39 -7.28 2.18 7.73
N ILE A 40 -6.47 3.20 7.51
CA ILE A 40 -5.19 3.10 6.81
C ILE A 40 -4.08 3.73 7.65
N GLU A 41 -2.91 3.09 7.66
CA GLU A 41 -1.71 3.56 8.33
C GLU A 41 -0.57 3.53 7.30
N TRP A 42 0.12 4.66 7.16
CA TRP A 42 1.29 4.82 6.31
C TRP A 42 2.52 4.96 7.19
N ASN A 43 3.54 4.20 6.86
CA ASN A 43 4.77 4.16 7.63
C ASN A 43 5.96 4.35 6.69
N TYR A 44 6.50 5.56 6.66
CA TYR A 44 7.69 5.86 5.88
C TYR A 44 8.94 5.70 6.75
N ILE A 45 9.77 4.74 6.35
CA ILE A 45 11.00 4.38 7.06
C ILE A 45 12.12 5.22 6.45
N GLN A 46 12.59 6.19 7.23
CA GLN A 46 13.68 7.07 6.84
C GLN A 46 14.99 6.30 6.93
N LEU A 47 15.77 6.34 5.85
CA LEU A 47 17.10 5.76 5.79
C LEU A 47 18.15 6.88 5.83
N ASP A 48 19.24 6.63 6.55
CA ASP A 48 20.41 7.49 6.56
C ASP A 48 21.06 7.49 5.17
N HIS A 49 21.30 8.68 4.64
CA HIS A 49 21.75 8.85 3.25
C HIS A 49 23.17 8.32 3.01
N ASN A 50 24.00 8.24 4.05
CA ASN A 50 25.41 7.86 3.92
C ASN A 50 25.62 6.35 4.15
N THR A 51 24.84 5.76 5.06
CA THR A 51 25.01 4.38 5.53
C THR A 51 23.91 3.43 5.06
N GLY A 52 22.76 3.96 4.62
CA GLY A 52 21.58 3.17 4.27
C GLY A 52 20.87 2.56 5.49
N ALA A 53 21.32 2.85 6.71
CA ALA A 53 20.73 2.36 7.94
C ALA A 53 19.41 3.08 8.27
N VAL A 54 18.53 2.44 9.03
CA VAL A 54 17.27 3.07 9.47
C VAL A 54 17.59 4.23 10.41
N ALA A 55 17.20 5.44 10.00
CA ALA A 55 17.40 6.69 10.74
C ALA A 55 16.17 7.11 11.55
N GLY A 56 14.99 6.63 11.17
CA GLY A 56 13.74 6.99 11.83
C GLY A 56 12.53 6.46 11.11
N ASN A 57 11.36 6.79 11.66
CA ASN A 57 10.10 6.34 11.13
C ASN A 57 9.04 7.44 11.23
N PHE A 58 8.33 7.68 10.14
CA PHE A 58 7.23 8.64 10.06
C PHE A 58 5.94 7.88 9.80
N ALA A 59 5.19 7.66 10.88
CA ALA A 59 3.90 7.00 10.84
C ALA A 59 2.77 8.05 10.83
N LYS A 60 1.82 7.88 9.90
CA LYS A 60 0.56 8.61 9.86
C LYS A 60 -0.60 7.67 9.64
N TRP A 61 -1.77 8.00 10.15
CA TRP A 61 -2.95 7.17 10.00
C TRP A 61 -4.23 7.98 9.84
N TRP A 62 -5.21 7.34 9.22
CA TRP A 62 -6.56 7.86 9.08
C TRP A 62 -7.58 6.75 9.31
N ASP A 63 -8.57 7.03 10.16
CA ASP A 63 -9.71 6.16 10.43
C ASP A 63 -10.98 6.78 9.84
N LEU A 64 -11.60 6.09 8.88
CA LEU A 64 -12.82 6.54 8.21
C LEU A 64 -14.08 6.30 9.05
N LYS A 65 -14.07 5.35 10.00
CA LYS A 65 -15.21 5.09 10.88
C LYS A 65 -15.39 6.23 11.88
N THR A 66 -14.31 6.72 12.46
CA THR A 66 -14.34 7.85 13.39
C THR A 66 -14.08 9.20 12.72
N ASN A 67 -13.63 9.19 11.48
CA ASN A 67 -13.23 10.36 10.71
C ASN A 67 -12.16 11.21 11.43
N THR A 68 -11.11 10.54 11.90
CA THR A 68 -10.00 11.16 12.63
C THR A 68 -8.66 10.60 12.14
N GLY A 69 -7.58 11.36 12.31
CA GLY A 69 -6.23 10.90 11.98
C GLY A 69 -5.15 11.46 12.90
N GLY A 70 -3.92 10.97 12.69
CA GLY A 70 -2.74 11.29 13.51
C GLY A 70 -1.44 11.02 12.79
#